data_AF-A0A1H2TVV9-F1
#
_entry.id   AF-A0A1H2TVV9-F1
#
_cell.length_a   1.000
_cell.length_b   1.000
_cell.length_c   1.000
_cell.angle_alpha   90.00
_cell.angle_beta   90.00
_cell.angle_gamma   90.00
#
_symmetry.space_group_name_H-M   'P 1'
#
loop_
_entity.id
_entity.type
_entity.pdbx_description
1 polymer ?
#
loop_
_entity_poly.entity_id
_entity_poly.type
_entity_poly.pdbx_seq_one_letter_code
_entity_poly.pdbx_strand_id
1 'polypeptide(L)'
;MKTISAIFSIAMLAFFLSIPAYAEDGAAEFKKHKADATRHLEEAIKHGKMGHAKELSQHAKESLEHAKKAKESGADEHMDKAIEHLEESIKHADMGHAEEGTKHAEEASSHLRESKASKKD
;
A
#
# COMPACT_ATOMS: atom_id res chain seq x y z
N MET A 1 13.23 43.90 46.90
CA MET A 1 12.20 43.00 46.30
C MET A 1 11.63 43.65 45.04
N LYS A 2 12.22 43.40 43.87
CA LYS A 2 11.75 43.86 42.55
C LYS A 2 12.69 43.28 41.50
N THR A 3 12.37 42.08 40.99
CA THR A 3 12.83 41.51 39.70
C THR A 3 12.48 40.01 39.55
N ILE A 4 12.01 39.33 40.59
CA ILE A 4 11.76 37.87 40.52
C ILE A 4 10.47 37.52 39.73
N SER A 5 9.61 38.48 39.40
CA SER A 5 8.25 38.20 38.90
C SER A 5 8.10 37.98 37.38
N ALA A 6 9.14 38.12 36.56
CA ALA A 6 8.97 38.17 35.10
C ALA A 6 9.45 36.93 34.31
N ILE A 7 10.04 35.93 34.97
CA ILE A 7 10.68 34.79 34.27
C ILE A 7 9.78 33.53 34.26
N PHE A 8 8.67 33.53 35.00
CA PHE A 8 7.81 32.35 35.13
C PHE A 8 6.64 32.27 34.13
N SER A 9 6.41 33.30 33.32
CA SER A 9 5.22 33.36 32.45
C SER A 9 5.47 33.06 30.96
N ILE A 10 6.71 32.82 30.55
CA ILE A 10 7.04 32.49 29.14
C ILE A 10 7.29 30.97 28.95
N ALA A 11 7.47 30.21 30.03
CA ALA A 11 7.74 28.78 29.95
C ALA A 11 6.50 27.90 29.66
N MET A 12 5.29 28.46 29.65
CA MET A 12 4.03 27.71 29.55
C MET A 12 3.30 27.89 28.19
N LEU A 13 4.03 28.16 27.10
CA LEU A 13 3.43 28.20 25.75
C LEU A 13 4.19 27.38 24.68
N ALA A 14 5.30 26.73 25.04
CA ALA A 14 6.09 25.95 24.08
C ALA A 14 5.98 24.43 24.21
N PHE A 15 5.18 23.90 25.15
CA PHE A 15 5.15 22.45 25.43
C PHE A 15 3.97 21.68 24.79
N PHE A 16 3.08 22.35 24.04
CA PHE A 16 1.90 21.68 23.43
C PHE A 16 2.01 21.40 21.92
N LEU A 17 3.15 21.68 21.28
CA LEU A 17 3.38 21.39 19.85
C LEU A 17 4.20 20.11 19.60
N SER A 18 4.23 19.18 20.56
CA SER A 18 4.87 17.88 20.38
C SER A 18 3.83 16.76 20.27
N ILE A 19 2.74 17.01 19.52
CA ILE A 19 1.86 15.92 19.09
C ILE A 19 2.62 15.16 17.99
N PRO A 20 2.95 13.89 18.19
CA PRO A 20 3.55 13.10 17.13
C PRO A 20 2.54 12.95 15.98
N ALA A 21 2.83 13.52 14.81
CA ALA A 21 2.03 13.36 13.59
C ALA A 21 2.13 11.95 12.96
N TYR A 22 2.63 10.94 13.70
CA TYR A 22 2.99 9.64 13.13
C TYR A 22 1.78 8.77 12.71
N ALA A 23 0.56 9.10 13.15
CA ALA A 23 -0.63 8.33 12.79
C ALA A 23 -1.23 8.71 11.42
N GLU A 24 -1.01 9.94 10.93
CA GLU A 24 -1.49 10.35 9.60
C GLU A 24 -0.64 9.78 8.45
N ASP A 25 0.66 9.61 8.68
CA ASP A 25 1.61 9.16 7.66
C ASP A 25 1.30 7.74 7.14
N GLY A 26 1.00 6.78 8.03
CA GLY A 26 0.74 5.40 7.62
C GLY A 26 -0.52 5.25 6.75
N ALA A 27 -1.60 5.95 7.10
CA ALA A 27 -2.84 5.90 6.33
C ALA A 27 -2.70 6.61 4.97
N ALA A 28 -1.88 7.66 4.88
CA ALA A 28 -1.58 8.35 3.62
C ALA A 28 -0.70 7.48 2.70
N GLU A 29 0.37 6.89 3.22
CA GLU A 29 1.26 5.98 2.47
C GLU A 29 0.50 4.71 2.03
N PHE A 30 -0.35 4.14 2.88
CA PHE A 30 -1.25 3.04 2.50
C PHE A 30 -2.10 3.41 1.28
N LYS A 31 -2.78 4.56 1.30
CA LYS A 31 -3.66 4.98 0.19
C LYS A 31 -2.89 5.17 -1.11
N LYS A 32 -1.73 5.82 -1.03
CA LYS A 32 -0.85 6.06 -2.18
C LYS A 32 -0.38 4.74 -2.79
N HIS A 33 0.19 3.86 -1.97
CA HIS A 33 0.68 2.58 -2.44
C HIS A 33 -0.42 1.62 -2.90
N LYS A 34 -1.58 1.60 -2.23
CA LYS A 34 -2.76 0.86 -2.74
C LYS A 34 -3.20 1.38 -4.11
N ALA A 35 -3.23 2.70 -4.31
CA ALA A 35 -3.61 3.28 -5.61
C ALA A 35 -2.62 2.89 -6.72
N ASP A 36 -1.31 2.98 -6.45
CA ASP A 36 -0.28 2.57 -7.41
C ASP A 36 -0.33 1.06 -7.69
N ALA A 37 -0.49 0.23 -6.66
CA ALA A 37 -0.68 -1.21 -6.81
C ALA A 37 -1.89 -1.51 -7.70
N THR A 38 -2.99 -0.78 -7.53
CA THR A 38 -4.22 -0.93 -8.33
C THR A 38 -3.97 -0.57 -9.79
N ARG A 39 -3.32 0.57 -10.05
CA ARG A 39 -3.00 1.03 -11.41
C ARG A 39 -2.16 0.01 -12.18
N HIS A 40 -1.09 -0.51 -11.55
CA HIS A 40 -0.25 -1.53 -12.18
C HIS A 40 -1.02 -2.84 -12.36
N LEU A 41 -1.84 -3.25 -11.40
CA LEU A 41 -2.66 -4.46 -11.53
C LEU A 41 -3.69 -4.38 -12.66
N GLU A 42 -4.30 -3.22 -12.88
CA GLU A 42 -5.24 -3.01 -14.00
C GLU A 42 -4.54 -3.15 -15.36
N GLU A 43 -3.33 -2.61 -15.52
CA GLU A 43 -2.53 -2.83 -16.73
C GLU A 43 -2.06 -4.29 -16.86
N ALA A 44 -1.73 -4.94 -15.74
CA ALA A 44 -1.40 -6.37 -15.72
C ALA A 44 -2.58 -7.21 -16.26
N ILE A 45 -3.79 -7.00 -15.73
CA ILE A 45 -5.03 -7.68 -16.19
C ILE A 45 -5.29 -7.39 -17.67
N LYS A 46 -5.18 -6.13 -18.09
CA LYS A 46 -5.38 -5.73 -19.49
C LYS A 46 -4.42 -6.45 -20.43
N HIS A 47 -3.13 -6.49 -20.10
CA HIS A 47 -2.13 -7.21 -20.88
C HIS A 47 -2.33 -8.73 -20.84
N GLY A 48 -2.66 -9.27 -19.68
CA GLY A 48 -2.99 -10.68 -19.52
C GLY A 48 -4.17 -11.12 -20.40
N LYS A 49 -5.24 -10.31 -20.49
CA LYS A 49 -6.39 -10.52 -21.39
C LYS A 49 -6.03 -10.48 -22.89
N MET A 50 -4.93 -9.82 -23.25
CA MET A 50 -4.38 -9.82 -24.61
C MET A 50 -3.46 -11.02 -24.87
N GLY A 51 -3.22 -11.89 -23.88
CA GLY A 51 -2.24 -12.97 -23.96
C GLY A 51 -0.79 -12.51 -23.77
N HIS A 52 -0.58 -11.26 -23.37
CA HIS A 52 0.75 -10.65 -23.21
C HIS A 52 1.36 -11.03 -21.85
N ALA A 53 1.80 -12.29 -21.72
CA ALA A 53 2.30 -12.85 -20.45
C ALA A 53 3.48 -12.05 -19.86
N LYS A 54 4.37 -11.53 -20.71
CA LYS A 54 5.55 -10.77 -20.26
C LYS A 54 5.15 -9.44 -19.61
N GLU A 55 4.25 -8.69 -20.25
CA GLU A 55 3.75 -7.42 -19.76
C GLU A 55 2.83 -7.59 -18.54
N LEU A 56 2.03 -8.67 -18.51
CA LEU A 56 1.32 -9.12 -17.32
C LEU A 56 2.28 -9.28 -16.13
N SER A 57 3.37 -10.04 -16.31
CA SER A 57 4.39 -10.25 -15.27
C SER A 57 5.05 -8.95 -14.82
N GLN A 58 5.42 -8.08 -15.76
CA GLN A 58 6.06 -6.80 -15.45
C GLN A 58 5.16 -5.94 -14.55
N HIS A 59 3.92 -5.73 -14.97
CA HIS A 59 3.00 -4.90 -14.20
C HIS A 59 2.54 -5.58 -12.89
N ALA A 60 2.42 -6.90 -12.86
CA ALA A 60 2.13 -7.61 -11.61
C ALA A 60 3.29 -7.47 -10.60
N LYS A 61 4.56 -7.47 -11.04
CA LYS A 61 5.73 -7.20 -10.16
C LYS A 61 5.71 -5.78 -9.58
N GLU A 62 5.39 -4.78 -10.41
CA GLU A 62 5.24 -3.39 -9.94
C GLU A 62 4.07 -3.26 -8.96
N SER A 63 2.95 -3.94 -9.23
CA SER A 63 1.81 -3.99 -8.32
C SER A 63 2.18 -4.64 -6.97
N LEU A 64 2.90 -5.76 -7.01
CA LEU A 64 3.36 -6.49 -5.83
C LEU A 64 4.28 -5.64 -4.94
N GLU A 65 5.19 -4.87 -5.53
CA GLU A 65 6.06 -3.96 -4.78
C GLU A 65 5.24 -2.93 -4.00
N HIS A 66 4.26 -2.31 -4.66
CA HIS A 66 3.39 -1.34 -4.02
C HIS A 66 2.46 -1.97 -2.98
N ALA A 67 1.91 -3.16 -3.24
CA ALA A 67 1.10 -3.89 -2.27
C ALA A 67 1.90 -4.21 -0.99
N LYS A 68 3.17 -4.61 -1.12
CA LYS A 68 4.07 -4.85 0.03
C LYS A 68 4.33 -3.58 0.84
N LYS A 69 4.55 -2.44 0.18
CA LYS A 69 4.69 -1.14 0.87
C LYS A 69 3.39 -0.69 1.56
N ALA A 70 2.24 -0.93 0.93
CA ALA A 70 0.95 -0.68 1.56
C ALA A 70 0.75 -1.56 2.81
N LYS A 71 1.16 -2.83 2.77
CA LYS A 71 1.16 -3.73 3.92
C LYS A 71 2.04 -3.22 5.07
N GLU A 72 3.27 -2.79 4.78
CA GLU A 72 4.19 -2.20 5.77
C GLU A 72 3.60 -0.97 6.47
N SER A 73 2.74 -0.24 5.77
CA SER A 73 2.01 0.93 6.28
C SER A 73 0.81 0.57 7.17
N GLY A 74 0.57 -0.73 7.42
CA GLY A 74 -0.50 -1.24 8.26
C GLY A 74 -1.77 -1.54 7.48
N ALA A 75 -1.72 -2.42 6.47
CA ALA A 75 -2.92 -2.91 5.80
C ALA A 75 -3.56 -4.12 6.52
N ASP A 76 -4.80 -4.44 6.18
CA ASP A 76 -5.53 -5.61 6.65
C ASP A 76 -5.20 -6.91 5.88
N GLU A 77 -5.85 -8.02 6.27
CA GLU A 77 -5.64 -9.37 5.69
C GLU A 77 -5.99 -9.47 4.19
N HIS A 78 -6.83 -8.57 3.68
CA HIS A 78 -7.10 -8.52 2.25
C HIS A 78 -5.85 -8.10 1.46
N MET A 79 -4.98 -7.25 2.02
CA MET A 79 -3.70 -6.95 1.38
C MET A 79 -2.81 -8.18 1.28
N ASP A 80 -2.83 -9.05 2.30
CA ASP A 80 -2.07 -10.30 2.29
C ASP A 80 -2.54 -11.24 1.17
N LYS A 81 -3.87 -11.35 1.01
CA LYS A 81 -4.45 -12.14 -0.09
C LYS A 81 -4.18 -11.52 -1.45
N ALA A 82 -4.22 -10.20 -1.59
CA ALA A 82 -3.82 -9.55 -2.82
C ALA A 82 -2.35 -9.85 -3.19
N ILE A 83 -1.45 -9.82 -2.21
CA ILE A 83 -0.02 -10.16 -2.38
C ILE A 83 0.15 -11.62 -2.82
N GLU A 84 -0.54 -12.57 -2.18
CA GLU A 84 -0.50 -14.00 -2.52
C GLU A 84 -0.92 -14.24 -3.99
N HIS A 85 -2.03 -13.65 -4.41
CA HIS A 85 -2.51 -13.76 -5.77
C HIS A 85 -1.63 -13.03 -6.80
N LEU A 86 -0.99 -11.91 -6.42
CA LEU A 86 0.01 -11.26 -7.26
C LEU A 86 1.24 -12.15 -7.49
N GLU A 87 1.70 -12.86 -6.45
CA GLU A 87 2.82 -13.80 -6.55
C GLU A 87 2.49 -14.99 -7.47
N GLU A 88 1.28 -15.55 -7.38
CA GLU A 88 0.82 -16.60 -8.31
C GLU A 88 0.58 -16.07 -9.74
N SER A 89 0.07 -14.84 -9.88
CA SER A 89 -0.07 -14.17 -11.18
C SER A 89 1.29 -14.05 -11.88
N ILE A 90 2.31 -13.57 -11.17
CA ILE A 90 3.69 -13.45 -11.66
C ILE A 90 4.24 -14.81 -12.05
N LYS A 91 4.09 -15.81 -11.19
CA LYS A 91 4.59 -17.18 -11.44
C LYS A 91 4.01 -17.75 -12.73
N HIS A 92 2.70 -17.68 -12.92
CA HIS A 92 2.06 -18.15 -14.14
C HIS A 92 2.46 -17.32 -15.36
N ALA A 93 2.52 -15.99 -15.23
CA ALA A 93 2.94 -15.09 -16.30
C ALA A 93 4.40 -15.33 -16.74
N ASP A 94 5.32 -15.58 -15.81
CA ASP A 94 6.73 -15.92 -16.07
C ASP A 94 6.88 -17.30 -16.75
N MET A 95 5.90 -18.20 -16.60
CA MET A 95 5.79 -19.45 -17.37
C MET A 95 5.18 -19.26 -18.77
N GLY A 96 4.77 -18.05 -19.13
CA GLY A 96 4.03 -17.77 -20.37
C GLY A 96 2.53 -18.06 -20.29
N HIS A 97 2.00 -18.43 -19.12
CA HIS A 97 0.59 -18.74 -18.91
C HIS A 97 -0.21 -17.46 -18.65
N ALA A 98 -0.42 -16.66 -19.71
CA ALA A 98 -1.12 -15.38 -19.61
C ALA A 98 -2.54 -15.52 -19.02
N GLU A 99 -3.29 -16.57 -19.42
CA GLU A 99 -4.66 -16.77 -18.97
C GLU A 99 -4.73 -17.05 -17.46
N GLU A 100 -3.99 -18.04 -16.97
CA GLU A 100 -3.92 -18.36 -15.53
C GLU A 100 -3.37 -17.19 -14.71
N GLY A 101 -2.33 -16.52 -15.22
CA GLY A 101 -1.79 -15.34 -14.55
C GLY A 101 -2.82 -14.21 -14.45
N THR A 102 -3.68 -14.05 -15.47
CA THR A 102 -4.78 -13.07 -15.44
C THR A 102 -5.84 -13.43 -14.41
N LYS A 103 -6.21 -14.72 -14.27
CA LYS A 103 -7.19 -15.16 -13.26
C LYS A 103 -6.73 -14.77 -11.85
N HIS A 104 -5.47 -15.03 -11.52
CA HIS A 104 -4.91 -14.61 -10.24
C HIS A 104 -4.79 -13.08 -10.12
N ALA A 105 -4.48 -12.35 -11.20
CA ALA A 105 -4.48 -10.89 -11.17
C ALA A 105 -5.89 -10.31 -10.87
N GLU A 106 -6.96 -10.93 -11.38
CA GLU A 106 -8.34 -10.55 -11.08
C GLU A 106 -8.73 -10.85 -9.63
N GLU A 107 -8.30 -11.99 -9.08
CA GLU A 107 -8.47 -12.33 -7.65
C GLU A 107 -7.74 -11.32 -6.75
N ALA A 108 -6.49 -10.98 -7.10
CA ALA A 108 -5.73 -9.94 -6.41
C ALA A 108 -6.46 -8.58 -6.46
N SER A 109 -7.10 -8.25 -7.59
CA SER A 109 -7.84 -7.00 -7.76
C SER A 109 -9.06 -6.92 -6.85
N SER A 110 -9.76 -8.05 -6.66
CA SER A 110 -10.88 -8.14 -5.73
C SER A 110 -10.44 -7.82 -4.30
N HIS A 111 -9.39 -8.49 -3.82
CA HIS A 111 -8.86 -8.28 -2.48
C HIS A 111 -8.26 -6.89 -2.28
N LEU A 112 -7.53 -6.37 -3.28
CA LEU A 112 -6.95 -5.03 -3.20
C LEU A 112 -8.04 -3.96 -3.05
N ARG A 113 -9.20 -4.11 -3.72
CA ARG A 113 -10.36 -3.21 -3.56
C ARG A 113 -10.89 -3.24 -2.13
N GLU A 114 -11.03 -4.42 -1.55
CA GLU A 114 -11.55 -4.63 -0.19
C GLU A 114 -10.59 -4.16 0.91
N SER A 115 -9.29 -4.20 0.64
CA SER A 115 -8.26 -3.88 1.63
C SER A 115 -8.35 -2.45 2.16
N LYS A 116 -8.18 -2.30 3.48
CA LYS A 116 -8.20 -1.02 4.20
C LYS A 116 -6.93 -0.87 5.04
N ALA A 117 -6.65 0.38 5.41
CA ALA A 117 -5.69 0.64 6.47
C ALA A 117 -6.22 0.03 7.78
N SER A 118 -5.44 -0.85 8.36
CA SER A 118 -5.58 -1.39 9.70
C SER A 118 -5.02 -0.40 10.72
N LYS A 119 -5.64 -0.34 11.90
CA LYS A 119 -5.05 0.38 13.03
C LYS A 119 -3.91 -0.49 13.57
N LYS A 120 -2.69 0.05 13.57
CA LYS A 120 -1.55 -0.58 14.22
C LYS A 120 -1.80 -0.45 15.73
N ASP A 121 -2.27 -1.52 16.37
CA ASP A 121 -2.41 -1.61 17.83
C ASP A 121 -1.04 -1.57 18.53
#